data_AF-A0A413QR09-F1
#
_entry.id   AF-A0A413QR09-F1
#
_cell.length_a   1.000
_cell.length_b   1.000
_cell.length_c   1.000
_cell.angle_alpha   90.00
_cell.angle_beta   90.00
_cell.angle_gamma   90.00
#
_symmetry.space_group_name_H-M   'P 1'
#
loop_
_entity.id
_entity.type
_entity.pdbx_description
1 polymer ?
#
loop_
_entity_poly.entity_id
_entity_poly.type
_entity_poly.pdbx_seq_one_letter_code
_entity_poly.pdbx_strand_id
1 'polypeptide(L)'
;MENFKIMWVRENYKKLICNPDDIQSVVVGGSVARNYPDDEGDIDIIYFMKSQDMYRKEKRVEDDILIELHYVPLKFIFLLLETIEPIIDAEKWGINNSTGLDSLWGEKLCTYQKKTENNKILLAAWRELKKLIDSIVIYDGDLWYEKNIQKYRNIKGDKRKILNIINKDINNMSSLESIIENFKFYSVTRGDVFSKVFWTDYYINSMNNSKIKSLMNTTFAIDDLSENTLVDWINIMQENLETAVLNHKMMRECSICKGQFEKCNIGRCSGDYLFDARRAVKRKYEISIVLCIRRSYEYLQKAYGMYGLKMIIPEGWNTYWGNVQERCDEYKDTIVQLLFDRVV
;
A
#
# COMPACT_ATOMS: atom_id res chain seq x y z
N MET A 1 3.63 22.30 15.40
CA MET A 1 3.96 22.96 14.12
C MET A 1 3.09 22.32 13.07
N GLU A 2 2.26 23.07 12.36
CA GLU A 2 1.37 22.52 11.33
C GLU A 2 2.20 22.05 10.13
N ASN A 3 1.82 20.94 9.50
CA ASN A 3 2.58 20.41 8.36
C ASN A 3 2.47 21.34 7.15
N PHE A 4 3.61 21.67 6.52
CA PHE A 4 3.65 22.62 5.40
C PHE A 4 2.75 22.21 4.22
N LYS A 5 2.54 20.91 3.97
CA LYS A 5 1.63 20.43 2.91
C LYS A 5 0.18 20.73 3.23
N ILE A 6 -0.20 20.64 4.50
CA ILE A 6 -1.54 21.04 4.96
C ILE A 6 -1.73 22.55 4.77
N MET A 7 -0.71 23.35 5.10
CA MET A 7 -0.75 24.80 4.86
C MET A 7 -0.86 25.12 3.37
N TRP A 8 -0.03 24.50 2.53
CA TRP A 8 -0.06 24.70 1.08
C TRP A 8 -1.43 24.37 0.47
N VAL A 9 -2.05 23.25 0.89
CA VAL A 9 -3.39 22.88 0.44
C VAL A 9 -4.41 23.96 0.82
N ARG A 10 -4.37 24.45 2.06
CA ARG A 10 -5.29 25.50 2.52
C ARG A 10 -5.11 26.82 1.79
N GLU A 11 -3.88 27.17 1.41
CA GLU A 11 -3.60 28.40 0.67
C GLU A 11 -4.01 28.29 -0.80
N ASN A 12 -3.96 27.08 -1.37
CA ASN A 12 -4.21 26.84 -2.79
C ASN A 12 -5.57 26.20 -3.10
N TYR A 13 -6.42 25.95 -2.10
CA TYR A 13 -7.65 25.17 -2.27
C TYR A 13 -8.59 25.68 -3.37
N LYS A 14 -8.69 27.01 -3.56
CA LYS A 14 -9.52 27.60 -4.63
C LYS A 14 -9.05 27.20 -6.02
N LYS A 15 -7.73 27.05 -6.22
CA LYS A 15 -7.15 26.55 -7.48
C LYS A 15 -7.43 25.07 -7.68
N LEU A 16 -7.56 24.31 -6.59
CA LEU A 16 -7.84 22.88 -6.64
C LEU A 16 -9.28 22.59 -7.08
N ILE A 17 -10.24 23.47 -6.78
CA ILE A 17 -11.66 23.28 -7.13
C ILE A 17 -11.91 23.88 -8.52
N CYS A 18 -11.59 23.11 -9.58
CA CYS A 18 -11.92 23.49 -10.95
C CYS A 18 -13.29 22.93 -11.36
N ASN A 19 -14.21 23.78 -11.86
CA ASN A 19 -15.55 23.37 -12.30
C ASN A 19 -16.44 22.75 -11.18
N PRO A 20 -16.95 23.57 -10.23
CA PRO A 20 -17.66 23.10 -9.04
C PRO A 20 -18.98 22.37 -9.33
N ASP A 21 -19.60 22.56 -10.50
CA ASP A 21 -20.87 21.92 -10.85
C ASP A 21 -20.72 20.40 -11.04
N ASP A 22 -19.56 19.98 -11.53
CA ASP A 22 -19.20 18.58 -11.76
C ASP A 22 -18.50 17.93 -10.55
N ILE A 23 -17.88 18.73 -9.69
CA ILE A 23 -17.25 18.26 -8.46
C ILE A 23 -18.31 18.09 -7.36
N GLN A 24 -18.42 16.88 -6.83
CA GLN A 24 -19.21 16.61 -5.64
C GLN A 24 -18.43 16.87 -4.36
N SER A 25 -17.16 16.45 -4.29
CA SER A 25 -16.29 16.74 -3.14
C SER A 25 -14.81 16.70 -3.53
N VAL A 26 -13.98 17.48 -2.83
CA VAL A 26 -12.52 17.44 -2.91
C VAL A 26 -11.95 17.19 -1.52
N VAL A 27 -11.06 16.21 -1.41
CA VAL A 27 -10.41 15.88 -0.15
C VAL A 27 -8.90 15.70 -0.32
N VAL A 28 -8.13 15.92 0.75
CA VAL A 28 -6.71 15.50 0.83
C VAL A 28 -6.66 14.09 1.38
N GLY A 29 -6.00 13.17 0.69
CA GLY A 29 -5.74 11.81 1.16
C GLY A 29 -4.33 11.60 1.70
N GLY A 30 -3.85 10.36 1.58
CA GLY A 30 -2.44 10.08 1.74
C GLY A 30 -1.87 10.20 3.15
N SER A 31 -0.55 10.29 3.22
CA SER A 31 0.20 10.45 4.48
C SER A 31 -0.12 11.78 5.17
N VAL A 32 -0.46 12.81 4.38
CA VAL A 32 -0.88 14.13 4.86
C VAL A 32 -2.13 14.00 5.74
N ALA A 33 -3.20 13.38 5.23
CA ALA A 33 -4.44 13.24 5.98
C ALA A 33 -4.33 12.31 7.21
N ARG A 34 -3.36 11.40 7.21
CA ARG A 34 -3.13 10.44 8.30
C ARG A 34 -2.08 10.91 9.31
N ASN A 35 -1.69 12.19 9.26
CA ASN A 35 -0.75 12.82 10.18
C ASN A 35 0.63 12.14 10.27
N TYR A 36 1.09 11.52 9.18
CA TYR A 36 2.49 11.15 9.00
C TYR A 36 3.08 11.70 7.68
N PRO A 37 2.79 12.95 7.29
CA PRO A 37 3.35 13.54 6.09
C PRO A 37 4.88 13.42 6.09
N ASP A 38 5.42 13.09 4.93
CA ASP A 38 6.85 13.01 4.71
C ASP A 38 7.26 14.12 3.76
N ASP A 39 8.42 14.74 3.95
CA ASP A 39 8.87 15.87 3.14
C ASP A 39 8.98 15.47 1.66
N GLU A 40 9.42 14.24 1.41
CA GLU A 40 9.54 13.62 0.07
C GLU A 40 8.22 13.01 -0.47
N GLY A 41 7.16 12.98 0.33
CA GLY A 41 5.86 12.42 -0.10
C GLY A 41 5.13 13.31 -1.12
N ASP A 42 4.20 12.73 -1.86
CA ASP A 42 3.21 13.50 -2.63
C ASP A 42 2.08 14.05 -1.73
N ILE A 43 1.36 15.04 -2.26
CA ILE A 43 0.03 15.40 -1.77
C ILE A 43 -1.00 14.69 -2.64
N ASP A 44 -1.76 13.78 -2.03
CA ASP A 44 -2.90 13.12 -2.68
C ASP A 44 -4.11 14.06 -2.62
N ILE A 45 -4.53 14.62 -3.76
CA ILE A 45 -5.79 15.37 -3.88
C ILE A 45 -6.81 14.48 -4.59
N ILE A 46 -7.95 14.26 -3.95
CA ILE A 46 -8.96 13.29 -4.39
C ILE A 46 -10.25 14.04 -4.74
N TYR A 47 -10.62 13.94 -6.00
CA TYR A 47 -11.83 14.50 -6.59
C TYR A 47 -12.90 13.44 -6.72
N PHE A 48 -14.04 13.67 -6.07
CA PHE A 48 -15.28 12.94 -6.28
C PHE A 48 -16.12 13.69 -7.30
N MET A 49 -16.26 13.16 -8.51
CA MET A 49 -16.88 13.87 -9.63
C MET A 49 -18.12 13.13 -10.14
N LYS A 50 -19.12 13.90 -10.59
CA LYS A 50 -20.39 13.37 -11.11
C LYS A 50 -20.19 12.72 -12.47
N SER A 51 -19.39 13.34 -13.36
CA SER A 51 -19.14 12.82 -14.71
C SER A 51 -18.06 11.73 -14.79
N GLN A 52 -17.42 11.38 -13.68
CA GLN A 52 -16.29 10.46 -13.71
C GLN A 52 -16.77 9.00 -13.69
N ASP A 53 -16.54 8.28 -14.79
CA ASP A 53 -16.96 6.89 -14.92
C ASP A 53 -15.91 5.87 -14.45
N MET A 54 -14.62 6.22 -14.47
CA MET A 54 -13.51 5.31 -14.10
C MET A 54 -12.50 6.00 -13.18
N TYR A 55 -11.77 5.25 -12.35
CA TYR A 55 -10.68 5.83 -11.55
C TYR A 55 -9.50 6.27 -12.46
N ARG A 56 -9.07 7.54 -12.37
CA ARG A 56 -7.89 8.08 -13.07
C ARG A 56 -6.92 8.74 -12.10
N LYS A 57 -5.62 8.66 -12.41
CA LYS A 57 -4.57 9.40 -11.70
C LYS A 57 -3.85 10.36 -12.62
N GLU A 58 -3.43 11.50 -12.07
CA GLU A 58 -2.49 12.42 -12.71
C GLU A 58 -1.45 12.89 -11.72
N LYS A 59 -0.25 13.19 -12.21
CA LYS A 59 0.81 13.76 -11.39
C LYS A 59 1.20 15.11 -11.96
N ARG A 60 1.34 16.10 -11.08
CA ARG A 60 1.86 17.43 -11.41
C ARG A 60 2.82 17.91 -10.34
N VAL A 61 3.72 18.81 -10.71
CA VAL A 61 4.61 19.49 -9.77
C VAL A 61 4.20 20.94 -9.71
N GLU A 62 3.90 21.44 -8.52
CA GLU A 62 3.57 22.85 -8.24
C GLU A 62 4.36 23.30 -7.02
N ASP A 63 5.05 24.44 -7.11
CA ASP A 63 5.90 24.98 -6.04
C ASP A 63 6.89 23.94 -5.46
N ASP A 64 7.51 23.15 -6.34
CA ASP A 64 8.41 22.02 -6.00
C ASP A 64 7.75 20.89 -5.20
N ILE A 65 6.42 20.89 -5.09
CA ILE A 65 5.64 19.83 -4.44
C ILE A 65 5.04 18.92 -5.51
N LEU A 66 5.30 17.62 -5.38
CA LEU A 66 4.62 16.60 -6.18
C LEU A 66 3.18 16.43 -5.68
N ILE A 67 2.21 16.62 -6.57
CA ILE A 67 0.78 16.44 -6.30
C ILE A 67 0.27 15.30 -7.16
N GLU A 68 -0.32 14.28 -6.53
CA GLU A 68 -1.06 13.21 -7.21
C GLU A 68 -2.55 13.55 -7.15
N LEU A 69 -3.16 13.76 -8.32
CA LEU A 69 -4.59 14.02 -8.48
C LEU A 69 -5.30 12.69 -8.74
N HIS A 70 -6.34 12.41 -7.96
CA HIS A 70 -7.16 11.21 -8.09
C HIS A 70 -8.57 11.62 -8.50
N TYR A 71 -9.03 11.15 -9.64
CA TYR A 71 -10.39 11.37 -10.12
C TYR A 71 -11.20 10.10 -9.89
N VAL A 72 -12.15 10.18 -8.98
CA VAL A 72 -12.84 9.02 -8.40
C VAL A 72 -14.34 9.06 -8.73
N PRO A 73 -14.89 8.02 -9.38
CA PRO A 73 -16.33 7.85 -9.54
C PRO A 73 -17.04 7.76 -8.20
N LEU A 74 -18.19 8.42 -8.04
CA LEU A 74 -18.96 8.39 -6.78
C LEU A 74 -19.31 6.95 -6.34
N LYS A 75 -19.62 6.07 -7.31
CA LYS A 75 -19.97 4.67 -7.06
C LYS A 75 -18.80 3.81 -6.56
N PHE A 76 -17.55 4.27 -6.69
CA PHE A 76 -16.36 3.47 -6.37
C PHE A 76 -16.23 3.16 -4.87
N ILE A 77 -16.55 4.11 -3.98
CA ILE A 77 -16.46 3.87 -2.53
C ILE A 77 -17.41 2.76 -2.10
N PHE A 78 -18.65 2.81 -2.58
CA PHE A 78 -19.66 1.82 -2.22
C PHE A 78 -19.29 0.42 -2.71
N LEU A 79 -18.71 0.32 -3.91
CA LEU A 79 -18.17 -0.95 -4.40
C LEU A 79 -17.04 -1.51 -3.51
N LEU A 80 -16.14 -0.63 -3.04
CA LEU A 80 -15.11 -1.01 -2.10
C LEU A 80 -15.73 -1.51 -0.79
N LEU A 81 -16.74 -0.81 -0.27
CA LEU A 81 -17.49 -1.19 0.92
C LEU A 81 -18.16 -2.56 0.77
N GLU A 82 -18.85 -2.84 -0.34
CA GLU A 82 -19.46 -4.14 -0.61
C GLU A 82 -18.41 -5.26 -0.68
N THR A 83 -17.24 -4.98 -1.24
CA THR A 83 -16.14 -5.95 -1.32
C THR A 83 -15.64 -6.36 0.06
N ILE A 84 -15.65 -5.45 1.02
CA ILE A 84 -15.14 -5.68 2.37
C ILE A 84 -16.24 -5.98 3.40
N GLU A 85 -17.51 -5.67 3.10
CA GLU A 85 -18.69 -5.86 3.96
C GLU A 85 -18.71 -7.23 4.66
N PRO A 86 -18.32 -8.35 4.01
CA PRO A 86 -18.30 -9.64 4.69
C PRO A 86 -17.46 -9.67 5.97
N ILE A 87 -16.45 -8.80 6.11
CA ILE A 87 -15.52 -8.79 7.25
C ILE A 87 -15.51 -7.50 8.08
N ILE A 88 -16.30 -6.50 7.71
CA ILE A 88 -16.44 -5.25 8.47
C ILE A 88 -17.89 -5.08 8.92
N ASP A 89 -18.12 -4.35 10.01
CA ASP A 89 -19.47 -4.04 10.48
C ASP A 89 -20.06 -2.86 9.69
N ALA A 90 -20.25 -3.04 8.37
CA ALA A 90 -20.89 -2.06 7.49
C ALA A 90 -22.35 -2.40 7.26
N GLU A 91 -23.22 -1.40 7.31
CA GLU A 91 -24.60 -1.53 6.83
C GLU A 91 -24.62 -2.00 5.36
N LYS A 92 -25.64 -2.79 4.97
CA LYS A 92 -25.84 -3.18 3.58
C LYS A 92 -26.21 -1.98 2.72
N TRP A 93 -25.33 -1.58 1.82
CA TRP A 93 -25.60 -0.51 0.85
C TRP A 93 -26.03 -1.20 -0.43
N GLY A 94 -27.33 -1.18 -0.73
CA GLY A 94 -27.89 -1.89 -1.89
C GLY A 94 -27.43 -1.33 -3.24
N ILE A 95 -26.17 -1.57 -3.62
CA ILE A 95 -25.70 -1.39 -5.00
C ILE A 95 -25.71 -2.77 -5.66
N ASN A 96 -26.90 -3.16 -6.14
CA ASN A 96 -27.00 -4.26 -7.08
C ASN A 96 -26.34 -3.86 -8.40
N ASN A 97 -25.03 -4.06 -8.54
CA ASN A 97 -24.37 -4.10 -9.85
C ASN A 97 -23.20 -5.08 -9.82
N SER A 98 -23.52 -6.36 -10.04
CA SER A 98 -22.58 -7.44 -10.31
C SER A 98 -21.92 -7.35 -11.70
N THR A 99 -22.06 -6.21 -12.40
CA THR A 99 -21.47 -6.00 -13.73
C THR A 99 -20.70 -4.68 -13.73
N GLY A 100 -19.38 -4.74 -13.97
CA GLY A 100 -18.54 -3.56 -14.21
C GLY A 100 -17.49 -3.21 -13.14
N LEU A 101 -17.14 -4.11 -12.21
CA LEU A 101 -15.97 -3.92 -11.35
C LEU A 101 -14.75 -3.49 -12.17
N ASP A 102 -14.47 -4.19 -13.27
CA ASP A 102 -13.31 -3.94 -14.12
C ASP A 102 -13.28 -2.53 -14.70
N SER A 103 -14.42 -2.00 -15.16
CA SER A 103 -14.47 -0.65 -15.72
C SER A 103 -14.25 0.45 -14.68
N LEU A 104 -14.43 0.16 -13.39
CA LEU A 104 -14.27 1.14 -12.32
C LEU A 104 -12.82 1.33 -11.84
N TRP A 105 -11.99 0.29 -11.96
CA TRP A 105 -10.60 0.33 -11.47
C TRP A 105 -9.64 1.11 -12.39
N GLY A 106 -10.02 1.35 -13.66
CA GLY A 106 -9.27 2.19 -14.59
C GLY A 106 -7.80 1.76 -14.75
N GLU A 107 -6.85 2.69 -14.58
CA GLU A 107 -5.40 2.47 -14.72
C GLU A 107 -4.81 1.40 -13.76
N LYS A 108 -5.59 0.95 -12.75
CA LYS A 108 -5.21 -0.15 -11.84
C LYS A 108 -5.47 -1.55 -12.43
N LEU A 109 -6.12 -1.66 -13.59
CA LEU A 109 -6.42 -2.94 -14.27
C LEU A 109 -5.19 -3.74 -14.75
N CYS A 110 -3.98 -3.19 -14.70
CA CYS A 110 -2.76 -3.90 -15.12
C CYS A 110 -2.43 -5.14 -14.27
N THR A 111 -3.30 -5.51 -13.32
CA THR A 111 -3.21 -6.72 -12.49
C THR A 111 -4.56 -7.41 -12.33
N TYR A 112 -5.24 -7.79 -13.42
CA TYR A 112 -6.19 -8.90 -13.29
C TYR A 112 -5.39 -10.19 -13.06
N GLN A 113 -5.07 -10.42 -11.79
CA GLN A 113 -4.44 -11.66 -11.36
C GLN A 113 -5.46 -12.78 -11.58
N LYS A 114 -5.08 -13.81 -12.37
CA LYS A 114 -5.82 -15.05 -12.49
C LYS A 114 -6.22 -15.52 -11.08
N LYS A 115 -7.52 -15.62 -10.79
CA LYS A 115 -8.12 -16.19 -9.56
C LYS A 115 -7.23 -16.03 -8.32
N THR A 116 -7.00 -14.81 -7.85
CA THR A 116 -6.29 -14.61 -6.59
C THR A 116 -7.20 -14.83 -5.39
N GLU A 117 -6.62 -15.41 -4.35
CA GLU A 117 -7.18 -15.60 -3.02
C GLU A 117 -8.02 -14.39 -2.57
N ASN A 118 -9.28 -14.64 -2.19
CA ASN A 118 -10.27 -13.62 -1.80
C ASN A 118 -9.71 -12.60 -0.78
N ASN A 119 -8.77 -13.04 0.05
CA ASN A 119 -8.11 -12.25 1.09
C ASN A 119 -7.28 -11.08 0.54
N LYS A 120 -6.58 -11.28 -0.58
CA LYS A 120 -5.75 -10.24 -1.21
C LYS A 120 -6.59 -9.13 -1.83
N ILE A 121 -7.71 -9.51 -2.45
CA ILE A 121 -8.70 -8.57 -3.00
C ILE A 121 -9.28 -7.71 -1.88
N LEU A 122 -9.67 -8.36 -0.77
CA LEU A 122 -10.21 -7.70 0.41
C LEU A 122 -9.22 -6.71 1.04
N LEU A 123 -7.96 -7.10 1.25
CA LEU A 123 -6.94 -6.21 1.83
C LEU A 123 -6.62 -5.03 0.89
N ALA A 124 -6.64 -5.26 -0.43
CA ALA A 124 -6.48 -4.20 -1.42
C ALA A 124 -7.67 -3.23 -1.39
N ALA A 125 -8.90 -3.73 -1.35
CA ALA A 125 -10.11 -2.93 -1.25
C ALA A 125 -10.15 -2.10 0.04
N TRP A 126 -9.82 -2.71 1.19
CA TRP A 126 -9.69 -2.02 2.48
C TRP A 126 -8.72 -0.85 2.41
N ARG A 127 -7.51 -1.08 1.87
CA ARG A 127 -6.50 -0.03 1.70
C ARG A 127 -7.03 1.12 0.86
N GLU A 128 -7.62 0.82 -0.30
CA GLU A 128 -8.11 1.87 -1.20
C GLU A 128 -9.27 2.63 -0.57
N LEU A 129 -10.18 1.96 0.14
CA LEU A 129 -11.25 2.62 0.87
C LEU A 129 -10.69 3.60 1.89
N LYS A 130 -9.74 3.15 2.73
CA LYS A 130 -9.17 3.99 3.78
C LYS A 130 -8.40 5.20 3.24
N LYS A 131 -7.77 5.10 2.07
CA LYS A 131 -7.20 6.27 1.38
C LYS A 131 -8.25 7.33 1.03
N LEU A 132 -9.46 6.90 0.68
CA LEU A 132 -10.56 7.80 0.30
C LEU A 132 -11.25 8.39 1.54
N ILE A 133 -11.44 7.59 2.60
CA ILE A 133 -12.26 7.98 3.75
C ILE A 133 -11.46 8.67 4.88
N ASP A 134 -10.19 8.30 5.09
CA ASP A 134 -9.26 8.93 6.04
C ASP A 134 -8.62 10.17 5.41
N SER A 135 -9.47 11.14 5.11
CA SER A 135 -9.13 12.32 4.33
C SER A 135 -9.42 13.62 5.08
N ILE A 136 -8.84 14.73 4.64
CA ILE A 136 -9.19 16.07 5.10
C ILE A 136 -10.09 16.69 4.03
N VAL A 137 -11.32 17.04 4.40
CA VAL A 137 -12.28 17.63 3.45
C VAL A 137 -11.88 19.07 3.14
N ILE A 138 -11.74 19.37 1.85
CA ILE A 138 -11.44 20.72 1.35
C ILE A 138 -12.70 21.38 0.80
N TYR A 139 -13.52 20.61 0.10
CA TYR A 139 -14.77 21.03 -0.50
C TYR A 139 -15.79 19.90 -0.42
N ASP A 140 -17.02 20.23 -0.04
CA ASP A 140 -18.11 19.26 0.02
C ASP A 140 -19.42 19.87 -0.49
N GLY A 141 -19.65 19.71 -1.80
CA GLY A 141 -20.88 20.14 -2.45
C GLY A 141 -22.07 19.36 -1.90
N ASP A 142 -23.14 20.08 -1.54
CA ASP A 142 -24.36 19.53 -0.93
C ASP A 142 -24.14 18.65 0.31
N LEU A 143 -22.99 18.80 0.99
CA LEU A 143 -22.55 17.96 2.12
C LEU A 143 -22.52 16.47 1.77
N TRP A 144 -22.21 16.12 0.52
CA TRP A 144 -22.23 14.74 0.06
C TRP A 144 -21.22 13.86 0.80
N TYR A 145 -20.01 14.33 1.04
CA TYR A 145 -18.96 13.60 1.73
C TYR A 145 -19.34 13.37 3.20
N GLU A 146 -19.86 14.39 3.88
CA GLU A 146 -20.34 14.25 5.25
C GLU A 146 -21.51 13.25 5.36
N LYS A 147 -22.51 13.36 4.48
CA LYS A 147 -23.69 12.47 4.47
C LYS A 147 -23.36 11.02 4.12
N ASN A 148 -22.43 10.82 3.17
CA ASN A 148 -22.19 9.50 2.60
C ASN A 148 -20.92 8.84 3.13
N ILE A 149 -19.84 9.58 3.39
CA ILE A 149 -18.51 8.99 3.56
C ILE A 149 -17.98 9.09 5.00
N GLN A 150 -18.13 10.25 5.65
CA GLN A 150 -17.49 10.52 6.95
C GLN A 150 -17.82 9.48 8.04
N LYS A 151 -19.05 8.96 8.03
CA LYS A 151 -19.53 7.94 8.98
C LYS A 151 -18.70 6.65 8.98
N TYR A 152 -17.93 6.36 7.93
CA TYR A 152 -17.13 5.14 7.83
C TYR A 152 -15.71 5.26 8.36
N ARG A 153 -15.24 6.46 8.74
CA ARG A 153 -13.84 6.66 9.18
C ARG A 153 -13.42 5.71 10.31
N ASN A 154 -14.37 5.39 11.19
CA ASN A 154 -14.14 4.59 12.39
C ASN A 154 -14.56 3.11 12.25
N ILE A 155 -14.81 2.64 11.02
CA ILE A 155 -15.21 1.26 10.82
C ILE A 155 -14.08 0.29 11.21
N LYS A 156 -14.45 -0.80 11.88
CA LYS A 156 -13.52 -1.85 12.34
C LYS A 156 -13.95 -3.19 11.79
N GLY A 157 -12.97 -4.06 11.55
CA GLY A 157 -13.23 -5.43 11.14
C GLY A 157 -13.85 -6.27 12.25
N ASP A 158 -14.70 -7.22 11.88
CA ASP A 158 -15.18 -8.28 12.76
C ASP A 158 -14.01 -9.19 13.15
N LYS A 159 -13.60 -9.05 14.41
CA LYS A 159 -12.47 -9.76 14.98
C LYS A 159 -12.57 -11.28 14.78
N ARG A 160 -13.76 -11.87 14.95
CA ARG A 160 -13.98 -13.33 14.84
C ARG A 160 -13.88 -13.79 13.39
N LYS A 161 -14.39 -13.01 12.44
CA LYS A 161 -14.26 -13.35 11.01
C LYS A 161 -12.81 -13.25 10.54
N ILE A 162 -12.10 -12.22 10.98
CA ILE A 162 -10.66 -12.05 10.69
C ILE A 162 -9.85 -13.21 11.28
N LEU A 163 -10.15 -13.63 12.52
CA LEU A 163 -9.56 -14.81 13.15
C LEU A 163 -9.73 -16.06 12.28
N ASN A 164 -10.93 -16.30 11.76
CA ASN A 164 -11.23 -17.44 10.92
C ASN A 164 -10.49 -17.41 9.57
N ILE A 165 -10.22 -16.23 9.01
CA ILE A 165 -9.43 -16.07 7.79
C ILE A 165 -7.98 -16.44 8.08
N ILE A 166 -7.39 -15.82 9.11
CA ILE A 166 -6.00 -16.06 9.50
C ILE A 166 -5.77 -17.55 9.81
N ASN A 167 -6.66 -18.21 10.57
CA ASN A 167 -6.56 -19.63 10.89
C ASN A 167 -6.58 -20.56 9.66
N LYS A 168 -7.29 -20.18 8.59
CA LYS A 168 -7.30 -20.95 7.33
C LYS A 168 -6.01 -20.77 6.53
N ASP A 169 -5.38 -19.60 6.64
CA ASP A 169 -4.19 -19.25 5.86
C ASP A 169 -2.89 -19.70 6.53
N ILE A 170 -2.84 -19.79 7.86
CA ILE A 170 -1.66 -20.23 8.64
C ILE A 170 -1.13 -21.60 8.18
N ASN A 171 -2.01 -22.51 7.73
CA ASN A 171 -1.61 -23.83 7.27
C ASN A 171 -1.12 -23.86 5.82
N ASN A 172 -1.37 -22.82 5.03
CA ASN A 172 -1.19 -22.82 3.57
C ASN A 172 -0.12 -21.83 3.05
N MET A 173 0.42 -20.95 3.89
CA MET A 173 1.34 -19.88 3.46
C MET A 173 2.75 -19.99 4.06
N SER A 174 3.76 -19.55 3.28
CA SER A 174 5.15 -19.35 3.72
C SER A 174 5.22 -18.30 4.83
N SER A 175 6.03 -18.55 5.84
CA SER A 175 5.89 -17.89 7.14
C SER A 175 6.10 -16.38 7.11
N LEU A 176 7.04 -15.83 6.31
CA LEU A 176 7.21 -14.37 6.23
C LEU A 176 6.02 -13.63 5.58
N GLU A 177 5.56 -14.10 4.42
CA GLU A 177 4.42 -13.50 3.73
C GLU A 177 3.15 -13.59 4.61
N SER A 178 2.98 -14.71 5.31
CA SER A 178 1.89 -14.91 6.28
C SER A 178 1.92 -13.86 7.39
N ILE A 179 3.10 -13.60 7.97
CA ILE A 179 3.24 -12.63 9.07
C ILE A 179 2.82 -11.22 8.60
N ILE A 180 3.30 -10.81 7.43
CA ILE A 180 2.96 -9.50 6.87
C ILE A 180 1.46 -9.41 6.56
N GLU A 181 0.86 -10.44 5.98
CA GLU A 181 -0.58 -10.46 5.71
C GLU A 181 -1.41 -10.45 7.01
N ASN A 182 -0.98 -11.18 8.03
CA ASN A 182 -1.65 -11.18 9.33
C ASN A 182 -1.57 -9.80 10.02
N PHE A 183 -0.48 -9.05 9.87
CA PHE A 183 -0.45 -7.66 10.32
C PHE A 183 -1.44 -6.77 9.57
N LYS A 184 -1.63 -6.98 8.27
CA LYS A 184 -2.63 -6.23 7.50
C LYS A 184 -4.02 -6.53 8.04
N PHE A 185 -4.36 -7.80 8.25
CA PHE A 185 -5.62 -8.20 8.88
C PHE A 185 -5.79 -7.63 10.28
N TYR A 186 -4.74 -7.64 11.10
CA TYR A 186 -4.76 -7.02 12.41
C TYR A 186 -5.03 -5.50 12.31
N SER A 187 -4.48 -4.81 11.32
CA SER A 187 -4.77 -3.38 11.09
C SER A 187 -6.26 -3.14 10.77
N VAL A 188 -6.92 -4.06 10.04
CA VAL A 188 -8.36 -3.99 9.77
C VAL A 188 -9.17 -4.05 11.07
N THR A 189 -8.80 -4.91 12.04
CA THR A 189 -9.50 -4.98 13.34
C THR A 189 -9.42 -3.68 14.14
N ARG A 190 -8.37 -2.88 13.90
CA ARG A 190 -8.15 -1.59 14.57
C ARG A 190 -8.77 -0.41 13.82
N GLY A 191 -9.29 -0.63 12.61
CA GLY A 191 -9.74 0.45 11.73
C GLY A 191 -8.58 1.26 11.13
N ASP A 192 -7.39 0.67 11.03
CA ASP A 192 -6.15 1.30 10.55
C ASP A 192 -5.72 0.77 9.17
N VAL A 193 -4.68 1.35 8.58
CA VAL A 193 -4.14 1.00 7.27
C VAL A 193 -2.69 0.54 7.38
N PHE A 194 -2.47 -0.77 7.44
CA PHE A 194 -1.16 -1.32 7.14
C PHE A 194 -1.11 -1.80 5.68
N SER A 195 -0.58 -0.96 4.79
CA SER A 195 -0.73 -1.15 3.34
C SER A 195 0.57 -1.45 2.58
N LYS A 196 1.68 -0.99 3.12
CA LYS A 196 3.02 -1.11 2.54
C LYS A 196 3.97 -1.55 3.65
N VAL A 197 4.92 -2.41 3.28
CA VAL A 197 5.98 -2.86 4.20
C VAL A 197 6.87 -1.70 4.68
N PHE A 198 6.88 -0.57 3.97
CA PHE A 198 7.51 0.68 4.42
C PHE A 198 7.03 1.16 5.80
N TRP A 199 5.77 0.88 6.16
CA TRP A 199 5.18 1.33 7.41
C TRP A 199 5.32 0.31 8.54
N THR A 200 6.12 -0.75 8.36
CA THR A 200 6.18 -1.85 9.33
C THR A 200 6.71 -1.36 10.68
N ASP A 201 7.84 -0.65 10.69
CA ASP A 201 8.43 -0.09 11.91
C ASP A 201 7.46 0.88 12.59
N TYR A 202 6.84 1.78 11.82
CA TYR A 202 5.84 2.69 12.35
C TYR A 202 4.69 1.94 13.03
N TYR A 203 4.19 0.89 12.37
CA TYR A 203 3.08 0.08 12.86
C TYR A 203 3.43 -0.66 14.15
N ILE A 204 4.58 -1.34 14.22
CA ILE A 204 5.01 -2.09 15.42
C ILE A 204 5.48 -1.18 16.56
N ASN A 205 5.89 0.06 16.26
CA ASN A 205 6.23 1.06 17.27
C ASN A 205 5.01 1.83 17.80
N SER A 206 3.84 1.72 17.16
CA SER A 206 2.60 2.32 17.65
C SER A 206 2.17 1.69 18.99
N MET A 207 1.45 2.45 19.83
CA MET A 207 1.12 2.07 21.19
C MET A 207 0.52 0.66 21.29
N ASN A 208 0.97 -0.05 22.34
CA ASN A 208 0.68 -1.43 22.72
C ASN A 208 1.49 -2.54 22.05
N ASN A 209 2.36 -2.36 21.06
CA ASN A 209 2.93 -3.49 20.29
C ASN A 209 4.28 -4.09 20.79
N SER A 210 4.66 -3.96 22.08
CA SER A 210 6.01 -4.36 22.56
C SER A 210 6.41 -5.82 22.29
N LYS A 211 5.51 -6.79 22.52
CA LYS A 211 5.79 -8.21 22.24
C LYS A 211 5.98 -8.49 20.75
N ILE A 212 5.13 -7.88 19.91
CA ILE A 212 5.22 -7.96 18.44
C ILE A 212 6.53 -7.35 17.96
N LYS A 213 6.91 -6.19 18.52
CA LYS A 213 8.16 -5.52 18.20
C LYS A 213 9.37 -6.40 18.52
N SER A 214 9.43 -6.97 19.72
CA SER A 214 10.54 -7.86 20.11
C SER A 214 10.66 -9.05 19.16
N LEU A 215 9.53 -9.67 18.85
CA LEU A 215 9.47 -10.80 17.94
C LEU A 215 9.92 -10.45 16.51
N MET A 216 9.49 -9.31 15.99
CA MET A 216 9.93 -8.82 14.69
C MET A 216 11.43 -8.51 14.69
N ASN A 217 11.94 -7.87 15.74
CA ASN A 217 13.38 -7.61 15.87
C ASN A 217 14.18 -8.92 15.91
N THR A 218 13.74 -9.92 16.66
CA THR A 218 14.36 -11.26 16.68
C THR A 218 14.29 -11.95 15.33
N THR A 219 13.14 -11.88 14.65
CA THR A 219 12.92 -12.55 13.36
C THR A 219 13.80 -11.98 12.26
N PHE A 220 13.87 -10.65 12.16
CA PHE A 220 14.67 -9.97 11.15
C PHE A 220 16.14 -9.81 11.55
N ALA A 221 16.48 -9.90 12.84
CA ALA A 221 17.82 -9.78 13.41
C ALA A 221 18.66 -8.69 12.72
N ILE A 222 18.13 -7.48 12.67
CA ILE A 222 18.72 -6.40 11.85
C ILE A 222 20.01 -5.88 12.46
N ASP A 223 20.21 -6.10 13.77
CA ASP A 223 21.47 -5.85 14.45
C ASP A 223 22.65 -6.62 13.82
N ASP A 224 22.37 -7.69 13.05
CA ASP A 224 23.39 -8.45 12.29
C ASP A 224 23.81 -7.74 10.98
N LEU A 225 23.08 -6.70 10.54
CA LEU A 225 23.33 -5.95 9.31
C LEU A 225 23.89 -4.56 9.61
N SER A 226 25.03 -4.23 9.01
CA SER A 226 25.56 -2.87 9.06
C SER A 226 24.75 -1.92 8.15
N GLU A 227 24.72 -0.63 8.49
CA GLU A 227 24.12 0.39 7.62
C GLU A 227 24.74 0.38 6.21
N ASN A 228 26.06 0.16 6.10
CA ASN A 228 26.76 0.02 4.82
C ASN A 228 26.21 -1.16 4.01
N THR A 229 25.99 -2.32 4.65
CA THR A 229 25.40 -3.50 3.98
C THR A 229 24.02 -3.18 3.41
N LEU A 230 23.19 -2.46 4.17
CA LEU A 230 21.85 -2.06 3.72
C LEU A 230 21.92 -1.09 2.52
N VAL A 231 22.82 -0.12 2.57
CA VAL A 231 23.06 0.82 1.46
C VAL A 231 23.56 0.10 0.22
N ASP A 232 24.49 -0.85 0.37
CA ASP A 232 25.01 -1.66 -0.73
C ASP A 232 23.91 -2.51 -1.37
N TRP A 233 23.05 -3.13 -0.58
CA TRP A 233 21.89 -3.87 -1.10
C TRP A 233 20.94 -2.97 -1.89
N ILE A 234 20.68 -1.74 -1.43
CA ILE A 234 19.88 -0.75 -2.17
C ILE A 234 20.54 -0.41 -3.50
N ASN A 235 21.85 -0.17 -3.52
CA ASN A 235 22.60 0.17 -4.72
C ASN A 235 22.57 -0.98 -5.74
N ILE A 236 22.79 -2.22 -5.30
CA ILE A 236 22.71 -3.40 -6.18
C ILE A 236 21.29 -3.58 -6.75
N MET A 237 20.25 -3.33 -5.96
CA MET A 237 18.88 -3.38 -6.48
C MET A 237 18.59 -2.23 -7.47
N GLN A 238 19.19 -1.05 -7.28
CA GLN A 238 19.11 0.05 -8.23
C GLN A 238 19.75 -0.33 -9.58
N GLU A 239 20.94 -0.94 -9.56
CA GLU A 239 21.61 -1.44 -10.77
C GLU A 239 20.77 -2.49 -11.49
N ASN A 240 20.15 -3.41 -10.74
CA ASN A 240 19.23 -4.39 -11.31
C ASN A 240 17.99 -3.72 -11.94
N LEU A 241 17.44 -2.68 -11.31
CA LEU A 241 16.32 -1.91 -11.87
C LEU A 241 16.72 -1.23 -13.19
N GLU A 242 17.88 -0.58 -13.24
CA GLU A 242 18.38 0.09 -14.45
C GLU A 242 18.59 -0.91 -15.60
N THR A 243 19.14 -2.08 -15.29
CA THR A 243 19.27 -3.19 -16.24
C THR A 243 17.91 -3.67 -16.74
N ALA A 244 16.91 -3.81 -15.86
CA ALA A 244 15.55 -4.18 -16.24
C ALA A 244 14.91 -3.12 -17.15
N VAL A 245 15.08 -1.83 -16.86
CA VAL A 245 14.58 -0.72 -17.70
C VAL A 245 15.17 -0.79 -19.11
N LEU A 246 16.48 -0.99 -19.23
CA LEU A 246 17.16 -1.09 -20.52
C LEU A 246 16.62 -2.27 -21.36
N ASN A 247 16.53 -3.45 -20.77
CA ASN A 247 16.05 -4.65 -21.45
C ASN A 247 14.56 -4.57 -21.78
N HIS A 248 13.75 -3.95 -20.92
CA HIS A 248 12.33 -3.76 -21.17
C HIS A 248 12.06 -2.85 -22.37
N LYS A 249 12.87 -1.79 -22.57
CA LYS A 249 12.79 -0.92 -23.76
C LYS A 249 13.07 -1.69 -25.06
N MET A 250 13.94 -2.70 -25.00
CA MET A 250 14.28 -3.55 -26.16
C MET A 250 13.14 -4.51 -26.52
N MET A 251 12.29 -4.87 -25.55
CA MET A 251 11.21 -5.84 -25.74
C MET A 251 10.00 -5.30 -26.52
N ARG A 252 9.89 -3.98 -26.81
CA ARG A 252 8.91 -3.17 -27.62
C ARG A 252 7.44 -3.62 -27.82
N GLU A 253 6.99 -4.76 -27.28
CA GLU A 253 5.78 -5.48 -27.68
C GLU A 253 4.70 -5.46 -26.59
N CYS A 254 4.96 -4.89 -25.41
CA CYS A 254 3.91 -4.76 -24.41
C CYS A 254 2.90 -3.68 -24.83
N SER A 255 1.70 -4.13 -25.20
CA SER A 255 0.57 -3.28 -25.61
C SER A 255 0.14 -2.27 -24.55
N ILE A 256 0.48 -2.49 -23.28
CA ILE A 256 0.11 -1.63 -22.15
C ILE A 256 1.16 -0.54 -21.93
N CYS A 257 2.40 -0.91 -21.61
CA CYS A 257 3.44 0.07 -21.23
C CYS A 257 4.24 0.62 -22.42
N LYS A 258 4.09 0.03 -23.62
CA LYS A 258 4.77 0.44 -24.85
C LYS A 258 6.29 0.55 -24.70
N GLY A 259 6.89 -0.34 -23.90
CA GLY A 259 8.32 -0.37 -23.61
C GLY A 259 8.79 0.57 -22.50
N GLN A 260 7.89 1.30 -21.82
CA GLN A 260 8.23 2.12 -20.66
C GLN A 260 8.08 1.31 -19.36
N PHE A 261 9.20 0.84 -18.80
CA PHE A 261 9.17 -0.07 -17.65
C PHE A 261 8.50 0.55 -16.43
N GLU A 262 8.67 1.86 -16.23
CA GLU A 262 8.08 2.60 -15.10
C GLU A 262 6.54 2.65 -15.18
N LYS A 263 5.97 2.46 -16.38
CA LYS A 263 4.52 2.32 -16.58
C LYS A 263 4.03 0.88 -16.46
N CYS A 264 4.92 -0.10 -16.51
CA CYS A 264 4.58 -1.48 -16.20
C CYS A 264 4.39 -1.63 -14.68
N ASN A 265 3.44 -2.45 -14.24
CA ASN A 265 3.25 -2.68 -12.80
C ASN A 265 4.49 -3.27 -12.11
N ILE A 266 5.28 -4.10 -12.82
CA ILE A 266 6.53 -4.64 -12.28
C ILE A 266 7.55 -3.52 -12.05
N GLY A 267 7.77 -2.65 -13.03
CA GLY A 267 8.72 -1.55 -12.93
C GLY A 267 8.27 -0.48 -11.95
N ARG A 268 6.99 -0.10 -11.97
CA ARG A 268 6.41 0.81 -10.97
C ARG A 268 6.60 0.27 -9.55
N CYS A 269 6.21 -0.98 -9.30
CA CYS A 269 6.31 -1.54 -7.94
C CYS A 269 7.75 -1.68 -7.47
N SER A 270 8.67 -2.17 -8.30
CA SER A 270 10.10 -2.27 -7.92
C SER A 270 10.72 -0.91 -7.63
N GLY A 271 10.47 0.09 -8.49
CA GLY A 271 10.90 1.47 -8.27
C GLY A 271 10.32 2.08 -6.98
N ASP A 272 9.01 1.95 -6.76
CA ASP A 272 8.35 2.47 -5.55
C ASP A 272 8.94 1.86 -4.28
N TYR A 273 9.22 0.55 -4.26
CA TYR A 273 9.82 -0.10 -3.10
C TYR A 273 11.29 0.31 -2.88
N LEU A 274 12.07 0.54 -3.94
CA LEU A 274 13.43 1.06 -3.79
C LEU A 274 13.46 2.49 -3.25
N PHE A 275 12.54 3.32 -3.72
CA PHE A 275 12.34 4.66 -3.18
C PHE A 275 11.94 4.60 -1.69
N ASP A 276 10.98 3.74 -1.35
CA ASP A 276 10.56 3.52 0.04
C ASP A 276 11.71 2.96 0.92
N ALA A 277 12.62 2.13 0.38
CA ALA A 277 13.81 1.65 1.10
C ALA A 277 14.77 2.79 1.44
N ARG A 278 15.10 3.65 0.46
CA ARG A 278 15.97 4.84 0.67
C ARG A 278 15.36 5.79 1.71
N ARG A 279 14.04 5.98 1.67
CA ARG A 279 13.31 6.76 2.67
C ARG A 279 13.37 6.13 4.06
N ALA A 280 13.28 4.80 4.14
CA ALA A 280 13.34 4.07 5.40
C ALA A 280 14.71 4.20 6.09
N VAL A 281 15.80 4.27 5.32
CA VAL A 281 17.16 4.57 5.83
C VAL A 281 17.17 5.91 6.57
N LYS A 282 16.68 6.98 5.94
CA LYS A 282 16.63 8.33 6.55
C LYS A 282 15.81 8.37 7.84
N ARG A 283 14.78 7.53 7.93
CA ARG A 283 13.88 7.41 9.08
C ARG A 283 14.34 6.40 10.14
N LYS A 284 15.42 5.66 9.88
CA LYS A 284 15.88 4.54 10.71
C LYS A 284 14.78 3.48 10.94
N TYR A 285 14.03 3.18 9.88
CA TYR A 285 13.00 2.12 9.88
C TYR A 285 13.62 0.83 9.38
N GLU A 286 14.38 0.19 10.25
CA GLU A 286 15.26 -0.94 9.96
C GLU A 286 14.53 -2.11 9.27
N ILE A 287 13.41 -2.57 9.83
CA ILE A 287 12.63 -3.69 9.26
C ILE A 287 12.05 -3.31 7.90
N SER A 288 11.62 -2.05 7.78
CA SER A 288 11.05 -1.52 6.56
C SER A 288 12.08 -1.42 5.44
N ILE A 289 13.36 -1.13 5.74
CA ILE A 289 14.44 -1.13 4.75
C ILE A 289 14.53 -2.53 4.10
N VAL A 290 14.78 -3.56 4.90
CA VAL A 290 14.99 -4.93 4.39
C VAL A 290 13.77 -5.47 3.66
N LEU A 291 12.57 -5.22 4.18
CA LEU A 291 11.33 -5.62 3.51
C LEU A 291 11.10 -4.89 2.19
N CYS A 292 11.36 -3.58 2.12
CA CYS A 292 11.26 -2.83 0.88
C CYS A 292 12.24 -3.36 -0.18
N ILE A 293 13.49 -3.62 0.20
CA ILE A 293 14.49 -4.20 -0.72
C ILE A 293 14.03 -5.57 -1.22
N ARG A 294 13.51 -6.46 -0.33
CA ARG A 294 12.97 -7.77 -0.73
C ARG A 294 11.80 -7.66 -1.69
N ARG A 295 10.86 -6.76 -1.44
CA ARG A 295 9.75 -6.54 -2.37
C ARG A 295 10.25 -6.06 -3.73
N SER A 296 11.23 -5.16 -3.77
CA SER A 296 11.84 -4.77 -5.06
C SER A 296 12.48 -5.96 -5.76
N TYR A 297 13.29 -6.74 -5.04
CA TYR A 297 13.91 -7.97 -5.55
C TYR A 297 12.88 -8.93 -6.16
N GLU A 298 11.76 -9.21 -5.49
CA GLU A 298 10.70 -10.10 -6.01
C GLU A 298 10.09 -9.61 -7.33
N TYR A 299 9.90 -8.30 -7.49
CA TYR A 299 9.40 -7.74 -8.75
C TYR A 299 10.46 -7.78 -9.85
N LEU A 300 11.70 -7.42 -9.52
CA LEU A 300 12.81 -7.48 -10.47
C LEU A 300 13.09 -8.92 -10.91
N GLN A 301 12.98 -9.90 -10.03
CA GLN A 301 13.16 -11.32 -10.37
C GLN A 301 12.16 -11.77 -11.44
N LYS A 302 10.91 -11.30 -11.37
CA LYS A 302 9.90 -11.55 -12.41
C LYS A 302 10.30 -10.92 -13.74
N ALA A 303 10.78 -9.67 -13.73
CA ALA A 303 11.25 -9.00 -14.93
C ALA A 303 12.44 -9.75 -15.57
N TYR A 304 13.44 -10.09 -14.76
CA TYR A 304 14.62 -10.83 -15.21
C TYR A 304 14.27 -12.21 -15.77
N GLY A 305 13.35 -12.92 -15.13
CA GLY A 305 12.81 -14.19 -15.65
C GLY A 305 12.15 -14.02 -17.02
N MET A 306 11.39 -12.93 -17.23
CA MET A 306 10.82 -12.61 -18.55
C MET A 306 11.88 -12.31 -19.61
N TYR A 307 13.04 -11.78 -19.21
CA TYR A 307 14.14 -11.41 -20.12
C TYR A 307 15.19 -12.52 -20.29
N GLY A 308 15.06 -13.64 -19.56
CA GLY A 308 16.09 -14.69 -19.54
C GLY A 308 17.41 -14.24 -18.90
N LEU A 309 17.36 -13.23 -18.02
CA LEU A 309 18.53 -12.66 -17.36
C LEU A 309 18.71 -13.22 -15.95
N LYS A 310 19.94 -13.11 -15.42
CA LYS A 310 20.24 -13.40 -14.00
C LYS A 310 20.46 -12.10 -13.24
N MET A 311 19.77 -11.96 -12.11
CA MET A 311 19.95 -10.81 -11.22
C MET A 311 21.29 -10.87 -10.51
N ILE A 312 21.87 -9.70 -10.26
CA ILE A 312 22.96 -9.55 -9.31
C ILE A 312 22.36 -9.71 -7.92
N ILE A 313 22.85 -10.70 -7.17
CA ILE A 313 22.40 -10.98 -5.80
C ILE A 313 23.39 -10.32 -4.85
N PRO A 314 22.93 -9.46 -3.91
CA PRO A 314 23.82 -8.84 -2.94
C PRO A 314 24.55 -9.87 -2.07
N GLU A 315 25.77 -9.55 -1.64
CA GLU A 315 26.52 -10.39 -0.71
C GLU A 315 25.73 -10.57 0.61
N GLY A 316 25.74 -11.79 1.14
CA GLY A 316 25.00 -12.16 2.35
C GLY A 316 23.47 -12.26 2.20
N TRP A 317 22.89 -11.87 1.06
CA TRP A 317 21.44 -11.83 0.84
C TRP A 317 20.75 -13.17 1.10
N ASN A 318 21.23 -14.24 0.46
CA ASN A 318 20.62 -15.56 0.58
C ASN A 318 20.74 -16.13 1.99
N THR A 319 21.88 -15.93 2.64
CA THR A 319 22.10 -16.35 4.04
C THR A 319 21.17 -15.61 4.97
N TYR A 320 21.08 -14.29 4.85
CA TYR A 320 20.20 -13.47 5.67
C TYR A 320 18.73 -13.91 5.55
N TRP A 321 18.21 -14.02 4.33
CA TRP A 321 16.82 -14.41 4.13
C TRP A 321 16.54 -15.87 4.47
N GLY A 322 17.53 -16.76 4.35
CA GLY A 322 17.48 -18.13 4.88
C GLY A 322 17.27 -18.13 6.39
N ASN A 323 18.09 -17.38 7.13
CA ASN A 323 17.97 -17.26 8.59
C ASN A 323 16.64 -16.62 9.01
N VAL A 324 16.17 -15.59 8.29
CA VAL A 324 14.86 -14.99 8.56
C VAL A 324 13.74 -16.02 8.39
N GLN A 325 13.81 -16.84 7.34
CA GLN A 325 12.82 -17.89 7.08
C GLN A 325 12.82 -18.94 8.19
N GLU A 326 13.98 -19.43 8.61
CA GLU A 326 14.12 -20.37 9.73
C GLU A 326 13.49 -19.84 11.02
N ARG A 327 13.76 -18.57 11.37
CA ARG A 327 13.17 -17.93 12.55
C ARG A 327 11.66 -17.72 12.42
N CYS A 328 11.17 -17.40 11.22
CA CYS A 328 9.74 -17.31 10.96
C CYS A 328 9.03 -18.66 11.17
N ASP A 329 9.69 -19.76 10.80
CA ASP A 329 9.18 -21.12 11.01
C ASP A 329 9.24 -21.54 12.49
N GLU A 330 10.31 -21.18 13.20
CA GLU A 330 10.45 -21.39 14.65
C GLU A 330 9.36 -20.67 15.46
N TYR A 331 9.12 -19.39 15.17
CA TYR A 331 8.21 -18.55 15.97
C TYR A 331 6.78 -18.49 15.44
N LYS A 332 6.44 -19.26 14.41
CA LYS A 332 5.14 -19.20 13.73
C LYS A 332 3.95 -19.16 14.68
N ASP A 333 3.85 -20.14 15.59
CA ASP A 333 2.74 -20.24 16.53
C ASP A 333 2.71 -19.08 17.54
N THR A 334 3.88 -18.60 17.95
CA THR A 334 4.00 -17.45 18.86
C THR A 334 3.54 -16.15 18.20
N ILE A 335 3.93 -15.93 16.94
CA ILE A 335 3.51 -14.75 16.16
C ILE A 335 2.00 -14.75 16.01
N VAL A 336 1.45 -15.90 15.63
CA VAL A 336 0.03 -16.13 15.47
C VAL A 336 -0.72 -15.86 16.78
N GLN A 337 -0.28 -16.46 17.90
CA GLN A 337 -0.91 -16.25 19.20
C GLN A 337 -0.85 -14.79 19.66
N LEU A 338 0.27 -14.10 19.47
CA LEU A 338 0.42 -12.69 19.86
C LEU A 338 -0.48 -11.75 19.05
N LEU A 339 -0.75 -12.09 17.79
CA LEU A 339 -1.74 -11.41 16.98
C LEU A 339 -3.15 -11.72 17.49
N PHE A 340 -3.41 -12.95 17.94
CA PHE A 340 -4.72 -13.40 18.41
C PHE A 340 -5.14 -12.93 19.81
N ASP A 341 -4.22 -12.88 20.79
CA ASP A 341 -4.50 -12.34 22.14
C ASP A 341 -4.99 -10.88 22.09
N ARG A 342 -4.78 -10.20 20.96
CA ARG A 342 -5.21 -8.82 20.72
C ARG A 342 -6.48 -8.70 19.89
N VAL A 343 -6.89 -9.79 19.26
CA VAL A 343 -8.11 -9.92 18.47
C VAL A 343 -9.25 -10.49 19.32
N VAL A 344 -9.02 -10.95 20.56
CA VAL A 344 -10.11 -11.24 21.51
C VAL A 344 -10.52 -9.95 22.22
#